data_AF-H1VQN9-F1
#
_entry.id   AF-H1VQN9-F1
#
_cell.length_a   1.000
_cell.length_b   1.000
_cell.length_c   1.000
_cell.angle_alpha   90.00
_cell.angle_beta   90.00
_cell.angle_gamma   90.00
#
_symmetry.space_group_name_H-M   'P 1'
#
loop_
_entity.id
_entity.type
_entity.pdbx_description
1 polymer ?
#
loop_
_entity_poly.entity_id
_entity_poly.type
_entity_poly.pdbx_seq_one_letter_code
_entity_poly.pdbx_strand_id
1 'polypeptide(L)'
;LRHEDKHKAVLMCLIHDIGEITAGDITPADGVDPERKHLEERLGLTYLSCLLKASNPYWASRILGIRHEYESGVTRVAQLVRQVDKLECLHQAFLYLKRYKRQRNFEATMKDFKDLRKKISDPWLSAQADFILADWALLEKKEQQRSPGIVLVIGGPGVGKRTLCACIAENFNFAHVSVGDLLREEQNNPESRFGDFIRESIQNSVIVPPSLTMMLLKDKVEAIQSQNKGVLIDGFPRSIDQAVAFEQEKDLARHNGTTTTWTP
;
A
#
# COMPACT_ATOMS: atom_id res chain seq x y z
N LEU A 1 37.82 2.98 -2.57
CA LEU A 1 38.23 4.26 -1.92
C LEU A 1 39.49 4.00 -1.08
N ARG A 2 40.43 4.96 -1.05
CA ARG A 2 41.56 4.89 -0.12
C ARG A 2 41.06 5.05 1.32
N HIS A 3 41.88 4.71 2.32
CA HIS A 3 41.45 4.76 3.72
C HIS A 3 40.92 6.15 4.15
N GLU A 4 41.61 7.22 3.77
CA GLU A 4 41.22 8.61 4.06
C GLU A 4 39.88 9.00 3.39
N ASP A 5 39.65 8.51 2.17
CA ASP A 5 38.41 8.76 1.44
C ASP A 5 37.21 8.06 2.11
N LYS A 6 37.43 6.92 2.79
CA LYS A 6 36.37 6.21 3.53
C LYS A 6 35.90 6.99 4.76
N HIS A 7 36.84 7.49 5.56
CA HIS A 7 36.51 8.34 6.71
C HIS A 7 35.71 9.55 6.27
N LYS A 8 36.18 10.22 5.21
CA LYS A 8 35.49 11.38 4.65
C LYS A 8 34.08 11.06 4.14
N ALA A 9 33.90 9.91 3.47
CA ALA A 9 32.59 9.46 3.03
C ALA A 9 31.62 9.28 4.21
N VAL A 10 32.05 8.58 5.27
CA VAL A 10 31.22 8.38 6.47
C VAL A 10 30.81 9.72 7.08
N LEU A 11 31.76 10.64 7.21
CA LEU A 11 31.50 11.96 7.77
C LEU A 11 30.55 12.79 6.90
N MET A 12 30.67 12.67 5.58
CA MET A 12 29.77 13.33 4.65
C MET A 12 28.35 12.77 4.76
N CYS A 13 28.18 11.45 4.90
CA CYS A 13 26.87 10.86 5.19
C CYS A 13 26.25 11.42 6.48
N LEU A 14 27.05 11.59 7.54
CA LEU A 14 26.54 12.12 8.83
C LEU A 14 26.19 13.61 8.78
N ILE A 15 26.86 14.38 7.91
CA ILE A 15 26.78 15.85 7.92
C ILE A 15 25.84 16.37 6.84
N HIS A 16 25.66 15.68 5.71
CA HIS A 16 24.96 16.27 4.58
C HIS A 16 23.59 16.80 4.99
N ASP A 17 22.73 16.02 5.65
CA ASP A 17 21.39 16.49 6.02
C ASP A 17 21.27 17.10 7.43
N ILE A 18 22.39 17.37 8.10
CA ILE A 18 22.35 17.89 9.48
C ILE A 18 21.69 19.27 9.59
N GLY A 19 21.60 20.03 8.48
CA GLY A 19 20.88 21.31 8.40
C GLY A 19 19.37 21.16 8.63
N GLU A 20 18.81 19.98 8.40
CA GLU A 20 17.39 19.68 8.62
C GLU A 20 17.01 19.70 10.10
N ILE A 21 17.97 19.65 11.04
CA ILE A 21 17.65 19.74 12.48
C ILE A 21 16.90 21.03 12.84
N THR A 22 17.14 22.12 12.09
CA THR A 22 16.45 23.39 12.29
C THR A 22 15.38 23.64 11.24
N ALA A 23 15.60 23.20 9.99
CA ALA A 23 14.64 23.43 8.90
C ALA A 23 13.45 22.46 8.94
N GLY A 24 13.62 21.30 9.56
CA GLY A 24 12.72 20.15 9.40
C GLY A 24 13.00 19.38 8.10
N ASP A 25 12.43 18.18 8.01
CA ASP A 25 12.45 17.36 6.80
C ASP A 25 11.42 17.90 5.79
N ILE A 26 11.80 18.93 5.04
CA ILE A 26 10.95 19.59 4.06
C ILE A 26 10.89 18.74 2.79
N THR A 27 9.69 18.28 2.44
CA THR A 27 9.43 17.44 1.27
C THR A 27 8.80 18.26 0.14
N PRO A 28 8.82 17.77 -1.12
CA PRO A 28 8.12 18.45 -2.22
C PRO A 28 6.60 18.62 -1.99
N ALA A 29 6.00 17.79 -1.12
CA ALA A 29 4.59 17.88 -0.79
C ALA A 29 4.24 19.10 0.06
N ASP A 30 5.22 19.69 0.75
CA ASP A 30 5.04 20.86 1.61
C ASP A 30 4.90 22.18 0.81
N GLY A 31 5.12 22.14 -0.51
CA GLY A 31 4.96 23.30 -1.39
C GLY A 31 5.97 24.43 -1.14
N VAL A 32 7.04 24.15 -0.38
CA VAL A 32 8.11 25.10 -0.10
C VAL A 32 8.98 25.28 -1.34
N ASP A 33 9.28 26.54 -1.67
CA ASP A 33 10.17 26.89 -2.77
C ASP A 33 11.57 26.24 -2.59
N PRO A 34 12.16 25.64 -3.65
CA PRO A 34 13.46 24.98 -3.54
C PRO A 34 14.60 25.89 -3.06
N GLU A 35 14.65 27.15 -3.49
CA GLU A 35 15.68 28.09 -3.03
C GLU A 35 15.50 28.39 -1.55
N ARG A 36 14.25 28.53 -1.10
CA ARG A 36 13.92 28.69 0.31
C ARG A 36 14.35 27.49 1.14
N LYS A 37 14.07 26.27 0.67
CA LYS A 37 14.52 25.04 1.34
C LYS A 37 16.04 25.02 1.51
N HIS A 38 16.78 25.26 0.43
CA HIS A 38 18.25 25.29 0.46
C HIS A 38 18.80 26.38 1.37
N LEU A 39 18.14 27.55 1.42
CA LEU A 39 18.50 28.62 2.34
C LEU A 39 18.34 28.18 3.80
N GLU A 40 17.22 27.56 4.15
CA GLU A 40 16.93 27.12 5.53
C GLU A 40 17.88 26.04 6.01
N GLU A 41 18.15 25.01 5.20
CA GLU A 41 19.14 23.98 5.51
C GLU A 41 20.55 24.57 5.71
N ARG A 42 20.96 25.49 4.83
CA ARG A 42 22.27 26.15 4.90
C ARG A 42 22.40 27.02 6.16
N LEU A 43 21.34 27.75 6.51
CA LEU A 43 21.30 28.54 7.74
C LEU A 43 21.34 27.64 8.98
N GLY A 44 20.65 26.50 8.94
CA GLY A 44 20.70 25.49 10.01
C GLY A 44 22.10 24.98 10.28
N LEU A 45 22.83 24.58 9.22
CA LEU A 45 24.22 24.17 9.35
C LEU A 45 25.14 25.32 9.83
N THR A 46 24.90 26.55 9.36
CA THR A 46 25.67 27.72 9.78
C THR A 46 25.46 28.00 11.27
N TYR A 47 24.22 27.88 11.76
CA TYR A 47 23.90 28.02 13.17
C TYR A 47 24.64 26.97 14.03
N LEU A 48 24.61 25.70 13.62
CA LEU A 48 25.38 24.64 14.29
C LEU A 48 26.89 24.93 14.31
N SER A 49 27.43 25.43 13.21
CA SER A 49 28.84 25.85 13.13
C SER A 49 29.16 26.97 14.13
N CYS A 50 28.28 27.98 14.25
CA CYS A 50 28.43 29.05 15.24
C CYS A 50 28.45 28.53 16.68
N LEU A 51 27.56 27.59 17.03
CA LEU A 51 27.52 26.98 18.36
C LEU A 51 28.80 26.20 18.66
N LEU A 52 29.30 25.43 17.69
CA LEU A 52 30.52 24.64 17.84
C LEU A 52 31.79 25.51 17.89
N LYS A 53 31.77 26.70 17.31
CA LYS A 53 32.97 27.54 17.18
C LYS A 53 33.59 27.92 18.53
N ALA A 54 32.78 28.07 19.57
CA ALA A 54 33.25 28.43 20.91
C ALA A 54 34.08 27.31 21.57
N SER A 55 33.73 26.05 21.33
CA SER A 55 34.39 24.89 21.94
C SER A 55 35.37 24.19 20.99
N ASN A 56 35.11 24.22 19.69
CA ASN A 56 35.90 23.55 18.67
C ASN A 56 35.88 24.28 17.31
N PRO A 57 36.73 25.31 17.13
CA PRO A 57 36.80 26.08 15.89
C PRO A 57 37.14 25.24 14.65
N TYR A 58 37.97 24.20 14.80
CA TYR A 58 38.34 23.32 13.71
C TYR A 58 37.11 22.60 13.14
N TRP A 59 36.31 21.97 14.00
CA TRP A 59 35.12 21.26 13.58
C TRP A 59 34.02 22.20 13.06
N ALA A 60 33.89 23.39 13.63
CA ALA A 60 32.97 24.42 13.13
C ALA A 60 33.22 24.75 11.65
N SER A 61 34.48 24.95 11.25
CA SER A 61 34.82 25.19 9.84
C SER A 61 34.71 23.93 8.98
N ARG A 62 35.04 22.77 9.56
CA ARG A 62 35.13 21.51 8.84
C ARG A 62 33.77 20.95 8.40
N ILE A 63 32.72 21.11 9.22
CA ILE A 63 31.37 20.67 8.83
C ILE A 63 30.82 21.47 7.64
N LEU A 64 31.10 22.78 7.59
CA LEU A 64 30.72 23.64 6.48
C LEU A 64 31.46 23.23 5.20
N GLY A 65 32.76 22.96 5.31
CA GLY A 65 33.56 22.47 4.18
C GLY A 65 33.06 21.14 3.62
N ILE A 66 32.65 20.20 4.48
CA ILE A 66 32.10 18.91 4.03
C ILE A 66 30.75 19.08 3.32
N ARG A 67 29.84 19.90 3.85
CA ARG A 67 28.56 20.16 3.19
C ARG A 67 28.79 20.84 1.84
N HIS A 68 29.68 21.84 1.77
CA HIS A 68 30.02 22.50 0.52
C HIS A 68 30.56 21.51 -0.53
N GLU A 69 31.43 20.58 -0.11
CA GLU A 69 31.92 19.54 -1.01
C GLU A 69 30.80 18.60 -1.47
N TYR A 70 29.91 18.18 -0.56
CA TYR A 70 28.73 17.39 -0.91
C TYR A 70 27.85 18.12 -1.93
N GLU A 71 27.56 19.40 -1.73
CA GLU A 71 26.76 20.27 -2.61
C GLU A 71 27.41 20.51 -3.97
N SER A 72 28.74 20.57 -4.03
CA SER A 72 29.45 20.68 -5.31
C SER A 72 29.25 19.44 -6.18
N GLY A 73 29.16 18.25 -5.59
CA GLY A 73 29.04 16.97 -6.31
C GLY A 73 30.23 16.67 -7.24
N VAL A 74 31.35 17.38 -7.11
CA VAL A 74 32.50 17.24 -8.01
C VAL A 74 33.42 16.11 -7.58
N THR A 75 33.64 15.95 -6.27
CA THR A 75 34.61 14.96 -5.77
C THR A 75 34.05 13.55 -5.86
N ARG A 76 34.93 12.57 -6.07
CA ARG A 76 34.54 11.15 -6.10
C ARG A 76 33.80 10.71 -4.84
N VAL A 77 34.18 11.25 -3.68
CA VAL A 77 33.50 10.98 -2.40
C VAL A 77 32.09 11.57 -2.42
N ALA A 78 31.91 12.83 -2.82
CA ALA A 78 30.60 13.45 -2.93
C ALA A 78 29.69 12.72 -3.93
N GLN A 79 30.23 12.34 -5.09
CA GLN A 79 29.49 11.57 -6.10
C GLN A 79 29.05 10.20 -5.59
N LEU A 80 29.88 9.53 -4.78
CA LEU A 80 29.52 8.26 -4.17
C LEU A 80 28.44 8.45 -3.09
N VAL A 81 28.61 9.41 -2.18
CA VAL A 81 27.66 9.66 -1.09
C VAL A 81 26.30 10.06 -1.64
N ARG A 82 26.23 10.90 -2.69
CA ARG A 82 24.98 11.23 -3.40
C ARG A 82 24.30 10.02 -4.04
N GLN A 83 25.03 8.96 -4.38
CA GLN A 83 24.42 7.73 -4.88
C GLN A 83 23.94 6.83 -3.74
N VAL A 84 24.66 6.82 -2.61
CA VAL A 84 24.23 6.14 -1.37
C VAL A 84 22.93 6.76 -0.86
N ASP A 85 22.83 8.08 -0.83
CA ASP A 85 21.62 8.83 -0.45
C ASP A 85 20.40 8.40 -1.29
N LYS A 86 20.54 8.36 -2.62
CA LYS A 86 19.46 7.88 -3.52
C LYS A 86 19.07 6.41 -3.30
N LEU A 87 20.05 5.55 -2.98
CA LEU A 87 19.78 4.15 -2.66
C LEU A 87 19.01 4.04 -1.35
N GLU A 88 19.39 4.83 -0.35
CA GLU A 88 18.73 4.92 0.95
C GLU A 88 17.28 5.39 0.77
N CYS A 89 17.06 6.49 0.04
CA CYS A 89 15.74 7.02 -0.27
C CYS A 89 14.85 6.00 -1.02
N LEU A 90 15.41 5.27 -2.00
CA LEU A 90 14.71 4.17 -2.68
C LEU A 90 14.32 3.05 -1.70
N HIS A 91 15.23 2.67 -0.80
CA HIS A 91 14.98 1.65 0.21
C HIS A 91 13.90 2.08 1.20
N GLN A 92 13.95 3.33 1.66
CA GLN A 92 12.91 3.90 2.52
C GLN A 92 11.56 3.85 1.83
N ALA A 93 11.44 4.35 0.59
CA ALA A 93 10.18 4.32 -0.16
C ALA A 93 9.59 2.89 -0.24
N PHE A 94 10.44 1.88 -0.48
CA PHE A 94 10.03 0.48 -0.45
C PHE A 94 9.53 0.02 0.93
N LEU A 95 10.23 0.36 2.02
CA LEU A 95 9.81 0.02 3.38
C LEU A 95 8.49 0.70 3.76
N TYR A 96 8.32 1.97 3.37
CA TYR A 96 7.09 2.72 3.55
C TYR A 96 5.93 2.06 2.82
N LEU A 97 6.11 1.67 1.56
CA LEU A 97 5.12 0.90 0.81
C LEU A 97 4.75 -0.38 1.55
N LYS A 98 5.75 -1.18 1.96
CA LYS A 98 5.53 -2.45 2.67
C LYS A 98 4.72 -2.27 3.97
N ARG A 99 4.92 -1.15 4.67
CA ARG A 99 4.24 -0.84 5.95
C ARG A 99 2.85 -0.24 5.76
N TYR A 100 2.68 0.69 4.81
CA TYR A 100 1.48 1.50 4.66
C TYR A 100 0.62 1.17 3.44
N LYS A 101 0.89 0.05 2.74
CA LYS A 101 0.13 -0.52 1.61
C LYS A 101 -1.42 -0.52 1.68
N ARG A 102 -2.03 -0.27 2.84
CA ARG A 102 -3.49 -0.22 3.01
C ARG A 102 -4.10 1.18 2.82
N GLN A 103 -3.29 2.23 2.68
CA GLN A 103 -3.79 3.59 2.48
C GLN A 103 -4.10 3.89 1.01
N ARG A 104 -5.21 4.61 0.76
CA ARG A 104 -5.63 5.02 -0.59
C ARG A 104 -4.55 5.87 -1.26
N ASN A 105 -4.34 5.66 -2.56
CA ASN A 105 -3.43 6.42 -3.44
C ASN A 105 -1.94 6.40 -3.09
N PHE A 106 -1.50 5.60 -2.12
CA PHE A 106 -0.10 5.58 -1.67
C PHE A 106 0.85 5.00 -2.74
N GLU A 107 0.42 4.01 -3.51
CA GLU A 107 1.21 3.41 -4.59
C GLU A 107 1.60 4.42 -5.69
N ALA A 108 0.70 5.35 -6.02
CA ALA A 108 0.95 6.36 -7.04
C ALA A 108 2.07 7.32 -6.62
N THR A 109 2.07 7.75 -5.36
CA THR A 109 3.10 8.63 -4.78
C THR A 109 4.47 7.95 -4.70
N MET A 110 4.50 6.62 -4.53
CA MET A 110 5.75 5.88 -4.36
C MET A 110 6.41 5.48 -5.69
N LYS A 111 5.70 5.59 -6.83
CA LYS A 111 6.21 5.13 -8.13
C LYS A 111 7.40 5.94 -8.64
N ASP A 112 7.42 7.23 -8.36
CA ASP A 112 8.47 8.15 -8.82
C ASP A 112 9.83 7.83 -8.18
N PHE A 113 9.86 7.20 -7.00
CA PHE A 113 11.10 6.79 -6.34
C PHE A 113 11.85 5.69 -7.10
N LYS A 114 11.17 4.88 -7.92
CA LYS A 114 11.83 3.86 -8.76
C LYS A 114 12.84 4.48 -9.74
N ASP A 115 12.61 5.72 -10.16
CA ASP A 115 13.49 6.43 -11.09
C ASP A 115 14.83 6.85 -10.45
N LEU A 116 14.95 6.82 -9.12
CA LEU A 116 16.23 7.04 -8.43
C LEU A 116 17.30 6.03 -8.88
N ARG A 117 16.89 4.81 -9.28
CA ARG A 117 17.77 3.79 -9.83
C ARG A 117 18.58 4.29 -11.03
N LYS A 118 17.99 5.13 -11.90
CA LYS A 118 18.64 5.69 -13.10
C LYS A 118 19.80 6.63 -12.74
N LYS A 119 19.79 7.17 -11.52
CA LYS A 119 20.77 8.14 -11.00
C LYS A 119 21.89 7.48 -10.16
N ILE A 120 21.92 6.14 -10.13
CA ILE A 120 22.94 5.31 -9.46
C ILE A 120 23.73 4.57 -10.54
N SER A 121 25.04 4.81 -10.61
CA SER A 121 25.95 4.26 -11.62
C SER A 121 27.05 3.39 -11.04
N ASP A 122 27.37 3.51 -9.75
CA ASP A 122 28.30 2.62 -9.07
C ASP A 122 27.81 1.16 -9.18
N PRO A 123 28.67 0.19 -9.58
CA PRO A 123 28.24 -1.18 -9.82
C PRO A 123 27.63 -1.88 -8.60
N TRP A 124 28.19 -1.65 -7.41
CA TRP A 124 27.70 -2.30 -6.20
C TRP A 124 26.38 -1.68 -5.74
N LEU A 125 26.28 -0.34 -5.74
CA LEU A 125 25.03 0.36 -5.40
C LEU A 125 23.91 0.05 -6.39
N SER A 126 24.25 -0.06 -7.68
CA SER A 126 23.32 -0.47 -8.74
C SER A 126 22.73 -1.84 -8.46
N ALA A 127 23.57 -2.83 -8.12
CA ALA A 127 23.11 -4.16 -7.77
C ALA A 127 22.19 -4.18 -6.54
N GLN A 128 22.47 -3.36 -5.52
CA GLN A 128 21.59 -3.21 -4.36
C GLN A 128 20.24 -2.59 -4.73
N ALA A 129 20.24 -1.54 -5.56
CA ALA A 129 19.01 -0.92 -6.03
C ALA A 129 18.16 -1.89 -6.88
N ASP A 130 18.78 -2.69 -7.73
CA ASP A 130 18.11 -3.73 -8.53
C ASP A 130 17.47 -4.80 -7.64
N PHE A 131 18.14 -5.20 -6.54
CA PHE A 131 17.56 -6.11 -5.56
C PHE A 131 16.30 -5.53 -4.89
N ILE A 132 16.35 -4.26 -4.47
CA ILE A 132 15.18 -3.58 -3.88
C ILE A 132 14.02 -3.50 -4.88
N LEU A 133 14.30 -3.18 -6.15
CA LEU A 133 13.27 -3.12 -7.19
C LEU A 133 12.67 -4.49 -7.51
N ALA A 134 13.46 -5.55 -7.45
CA ALA A 134 12.96 -6.92 -7.61
C ALA A 134 11.98 -7.29 -6.48
N ASP A 135 12.35 -7.00 -5.23
CA ASP A 135 11.48 -7.20 -4.07
C ASP A 135 10.22 -6.34 -4.15
N TRP A 136 10.34 -5.09 -4.60
CA TRP A 136 9.21 -4.21 -4.87
C TRP A 136 8.25 -4.83 -5.89
N ALA A 137 8.75 -5.29 -7.04
CA ALA A 137 7.93 -5.91 -8.07
C ALA A 137 7.23 -7.19 -7.57
N LEU A 138 7.89 -7.97 -6.68
CA LEU A 138 7.27 -9.12 -6.04
C LEU A 138 6.13 -8.72 -5.10
N LEU A 139 6.27 -7.62 -4.35
CA LEU A 139 5.18 -7.09 -3.53
C LEU A 139 3.99 -6.66 -4.39
N GLU A 140 4.23 -5.92 -5.47
CA GLU A 140 3.18 -5.47 -6.40
C GLU A 140 2.45 -6.67 -7.03
N LYS A 141 3.19 -7.69 -7.48
CA LYS A 141 2.59 -8.94 -7.99
C LYS A 141 1.74 -9.64 -6.94
N LYS A 142 2.20 -9.72 -5.69
CA LYS A 142 1.42 -10.32 -4.59
C LYS A 142 0.13 -9.54 -4.32
N GLU A 143 0.10 -8.23 -4.55
CA GLU A 143 -1.10 -7.42 -4.39
C GLU A 143 -2.05 -7.55 -5.57
N GLN A 144 -1.54 -7.60 -6.80
CA GLN A 144 -2.36 -7.87 -7.98
C GLN A 144 -2.95 -9.29 -7.98
N GLN A 145 -2.22 -10.26 -7.40
CA GLN A 145 -2.69 -11.63 -7.22
C GLN A 145 -3.55 -11.82 -5.97
N ARG A 146 -3.71 -10.79 -5.14
CA ARG A 146 -4.69 -10.83 -4.05
C ARG A 146 -6.06 -10.69 -4.64
N SER A 147 -6.74 -11.81 -4.65
CA SER A 147 -8.17 -11.88 -4.92
C SER A 147 -8.91 -10.99 -3.91
N PRO A 148 -9.86 -10.17 -4.37
CA PRO A 148 -10.70 -9.36 -3.51
C PRO A 148 -11.33 -10.20 -2.41
N GLY A 149 -11.21 -9.73 -1.16
CA GLY A 149 -11.71 -10.47 0.00
C GLY A 149 -13.23 -10.56 -0.02
N ILE A 150 -13.76 -11.76 0.23
CA ILE A 150 -15.20 -11.97 0.41
C ILE A 150 -15.52 -11.78 1.89
N VAL A 151 -16.39 -10.84 2.21
CA VAL A 151 -16.82 -10.57 3.58
C VAL A 151 -18.29 -10.94 3.71
N LEU A 152 -18.57 -11.95 4.53
CA LEU A 152 -19.94 -12.39 4.83
C LEU A 152 -20.51 -11.54 5.96
N VAL A 153 -21.66 -10.89 5.71
CA VAL A 153 -22.32 -10.02 6.69
C VAL A 153 -23.55 -10.73 7.26
N ILE A 154 -23.39 -11.27 8.46
CA ILE A 154 -24.38 -12.11 9.15
C ILE A 154 -25.02 -11.34 10.30
N GLY A 155 -26.30 -11.59 10.55
CA GLY A 155 -27.05 -10.99 11.66
C GLY A 155 -28.56 -11.18 11.51
N GLY A 156 -29.32 -10.96 12.58
CA GLY A 156 -30.77 -11.15 12.60
C GLY A 156 -31.53 -10.28 11.57
N PRO A 157 -32.79 -10.60 11.25
CA PRO A 157 -33.62 -9.76 10.39
C PRO A 157 -33.81 -8.37 11.01
N GLY A 158 -33.87 -7.32 10.18
CA GLY A 158 -34.10 -5.94 10.64
C GLY A 158 -32.90 -5.17 11.21
N VAL A 159 -31.75 -5.80 11.46
CA VAL A 159 -30.58 -5.13 12.08
C VAL A 159 -29.81 -4.16 11.17
N GLY A 160 -30.33 -3.83 9.98
CA GLY A 160 -29.73 -2.84 9.09
C GLY A 160 -28.50 -3.31 8.28
N LYS A 161 -28.25 -4.63 8.16
CA LYS A 161 -27.11 -5.18 7.39
C LYS A 161 -27.00 -4.61 5.98
N ARG A 162 -28.12 -4.50 5.27
CA ARG A 162 -28.17 -3.96 3.91
C ARG A 162 -27.67 -2.52 3.86
N THR A 163 -28.10 -1.68 4.80
CA THR A 163 -27.66 -0.30 4.95
C THR A 163 -26.17 -0.22 5.28
N LEU A 164 -25.68 -1.10 6.17
CA LEU A 164 -24.27 -1.20 6.49
C LEU A 164 -23.44 -1.60 5.25
N CYS A 165 -23.86 -2.63 4.51
CA CYS A 165 -23.16 -3.08 3.31
C CYS A 165 -23.09 -1.99 2.24
N ALA A 166 -24.21 -1.28 2.00
CA ALA A 166 -24.23 -0.16 1.06
C ALA A 166 -23.25 0.95 1.47
N CYS A 167 -23.26 1.34 2.76
CA CYS A 167 -22.32 2.33 3.29
C CYS A 167 -20.85 1.88 3.15
N ILE A 168 -20.54 0.61 3.43
CA ILE A 168 -19.17 0.10 3.28
C ILE A 168 -18.77 0.04 1.80
N ALA A 169 -19.67 -0.41 0.92
CA ALA A 169 -19.45 -0.49 -0.52
C ALA A 169 -19.05 0.87 -1.10
N GLU A 170 -19.84 1.91 -0.81
CA GLU A 170 -19.62 3.28 -1.26
C GLU A 170 -18.30 3.86 -0.71
N ASN A 171 -18.02 3.69 0.58
CA ASN A 171 -16.88 4.34 1.22
C ASN A 171 -15.54 3.64 0.95
N PHE A 172 -15.54 2.31 0.82
CA PHE A 172 -14.32 1.49 0.81
C PHE A 172 -14.03 0.75 -0.52
N ASN A 173 -14.79 1.03 -1.58
CA ASN A 173 -14.65 0.37 -2.89
C ASN A 173 -14.87 -1.15 -2.82
N PHE A 174 -15.94 -1.54 -2.13
CA PHE A 174 -16.42 -2.93 -2.13
C PHE A 174 -17.65 -3.04 -3.02
N ALA A 175 -17.85 -4.19 -3.64
CA ALA A 175 -19.14 -4.52 -4.20
C ALA A 175 -20.06 -5.06 -3.09
N HIS A 176 -21.35 -4.79 -3.21
CA HIS A 176 -22.36 -5.37 -2.33
C HIS A 176 -23.25 -6.34 -3.12
N VAL A 177 -23.32 -7.58 -2.66
CA VAL A 177 -24.18 -8.63 -3.21
C VAL A 177 -25.13 -9.09 -2.10
N SER A 178 -26.43 -8.83 -2.27
CA SER A 178 -27.45 -9.46 -1.43
C SER A 178 -27.94 -10.72 -2.12
N VAL A 179 -27.87 -11.87 -1.45
CA VAL A 179 -28.42 -13.12 -2.03
C VAL A 179 -29.91 -13.02 -2.32
N GLY A 180 -30.64 -12.23 -1.51
CA GLY A 180 -32.05 -11.97 -1.78
C GLY A 180 -32.28 -11.20 -3.09
N ASP A 181 -31.43 -10.22 -3.40
CA ASP A 181 -31.53 -9.48 -4.66
C ASP A 181 -31.07 -10.34 -5.85
N LEU A 182 -29.99 -11.11 -5.67
CA LEU A 182 -29.49 -12.05 -6.68
C LEU A 182 -30.55 -13.06 -7.12
N LEU A 183 -31.25 -13.69 -6.17
CA LEU A 183 -32.35 -14.61 -6.47
C LEU A 183 -33.53 -13.90 -7.14
N ARG A 184 -33.81 -12.63 -6.76
CA ARG A 184 -34.87 -11.83 -7.39
C ARG A 184 -34.52 -11.39 -8.82
N GLU A 185 -33.25 -11.14 -9.10
CA GLU A 185 -32.76 -10.89 -10.46
C GLU A 185 -32.92 -12.15 -11.31
N GLU A 186 -32.50 -13.30 -10.80
CA GLU A 186 -32.54 -14.58 -11.52
C GLU A 186 -33.98 -15.04 -11.85
N GLN A 187 -34.94 -14.89 -10.93
CA GLN A 187 -36.35 -15.25 -11.21
C GLN A 187 -37.04 -14.38 -12.28
N ASN A 188 -36.49 -13.17 -12.50
CA ASN A 188 -37.02 -12.19 -13.45
C ASN A 188 -36.27 -12.25 -14.79
N ASN A 189 -35.19 -13.03 -14.88
CA ASN A 189 -34.45 -13.25 -16.09
C ASN A 189 -35.20 -14.22 -17.02
N PRO A 190 -35.68 -13.78 -18.20
CA PRO A 190 -36.43 -14.64 -19.13
C PRO A 190 -35.62 -15.82 -19.67
N GLU A 191 -34.28 -15.73 -19.64
CA GLU A 191 -33.37 -16.77 -20.12
C GLU A 191 -32.94 -17.76 -19.01
N SER A 192 -33.39 -17.53 -17.77
CA SER A 192 -33.02 -18.39 -16.64
C SER A 192 -33.70 -19.75 -16.72
N ARG A 193 -32.89 -20.81 -16.61
CA ARG A 193 -33.39 -22.18 -16.43
C ARG A 193 -33.99 -22.45 -15.05
N PHE A 194 -33.71 -21.58 -14.08
CA PHE A 194 -34.12 -21.74 -12.68
C PHE A 194 -35.17 -20.70 -12.25
N GLY A 195 -35.60 -19.82 -13.15
CA GLY A 195 -36.41 -18.66 -12.78
C GLY A 195 -37.74 -19.02 -12.13
N ASP A 196 -38.48 -19.98 -12.71
CA ASP A 196 -39.76 -20.45 -12.15
C ASP A 196 -39.57 -21.18 -10.81
N PHE A 197 -38.52 -22.00 -10.70
CA PHE A 197 -38.18 -22.71 -9.46
C PHE A 197 -37.84 -21.74 -8.32
N ILE A 198 -37.06 -20.69 -8.61
CA ILE A 198 -36.70 -19.67 -7.62
C ILE A 198 -37.94 -18.88 -7.21
N ARG A 199 -38.82 -18.53 -8.18
CA ARG A 199 -40.08 -17.84 -7.92
C ARG A 199 -40.97 -18.62 -6.97
N GLU A 200 -41.18 -19.91 -7.23
CA GLU A 200 -41.97 -20.79 -6.38
C GLU A 200 -41.33 -20.96 -4.99
N SER A 201 -40.01 -21.10 -4.92
CA SER A 201 -39.27 -21.19 -3.66
C SER A 201 -39.46 -19.94 -2.80
N ILE A 202 -39.34 -18.74 -3.40
CA ILE A 202 -39.54 -17.47 -2.71
C ILE A 202 -40.99 -17.31 -2.22
N GLN A 203 -41.98 -17.63 -3.07
CA GLN A 203 -43.41 -17.53 -2.71
C GLN A 203 -43.76 -18.43 -1.52
N ASN A 204 -43.18 -19.63 -1.47
CA ASN A 204 -43.42 -20.60 -0.39
C ASN A 204 -42.46 -20.45 0.80
N SER A 205 -41.59 -19.43 0.82
CA SER A 205 -40.56 -19.22 1.85
C SER A 205 -39.62 -20.43 2.04
N VAL A 206 -39.41 -21.22 0.98
CA VAL A 206 -38.49 -22.36 0.95
C VAL A 206 -37.09 -21.87 0.59
N ILE A 207 -36.08 -22.37 1.30
CA ILE A 207 -34.68 -22.03 1.03
C ILE A 207 -34.26 -22.67 -0.30
N VAL A 208 -33.75 -21.83 -1.21
CA VAL A 208 -33.16 -22.28 -2.48
C VAL A 208 -31.96 -23.20 -2.19
N PRO A 209 -31.79 -24.31 -2.93
CA PRO A 209 -30.70 -25.26 -2.70
C PRO A 209 -29.32 -24.58 -2.62
N PRO A 210 -28.43 -25.01 -1.71
CA PRO A 210 -27.10 -24.43 -1.58
C PRO A 210 -26.30 -24.41 -2.88
N SER A 211 -26.38 -25.49 -3.67
CA SER A 211 -25.67 -25.59 -4.96
C SER A 211 -26.07 -24.51 -5.95
N LEU A 212 -27.37 -24.23 -6.09
CA LEU A 212 -27.88 -23.17 -6.97
C LEU A 212 -27.49 -21.79 -6.44
N THR A 213 -27.60 -21.56 -5.12
CA THR A 213 -27.18 -20.29 -4.50
C THR A 213 -25.69 -20.02 -4.71
N MET A 214 -24.85 -21.05 -4.54
CA MET A 214 -23.40 -20.97 -4.74
C MET A 214 -23.02 -20.69 -6.19
N MET A 215 -23.68 -21.34 -7.15
CA MET A 215 -23.48 -21.11 -8.58
C MET A 215 -23.76 -19.64 -8.95
N LEU A 216 -24.93 -19.11 -8.58
CA LEU A 216 -25.29 -17.72 -8.87
C LEU A 216 -24.36 -16.72 -8.17
N LEU A 217 -23.95 -17.02 -6.92
CA LEU A 217 -23.00 -16.19 -6.19
C LEU A 217 -21.64 -16.16 -6.88
N LYS A 218 -21.14 -17.31 -7.35
CA LYS A 218 -19.86 -17.41 -8.06
C LYS A 218 -19.87 -16.56 -9.32
N ASP A 219 -20.89 -16.72 -10.16
CA ASP A 219 -21.02 -15.95 -11.41
C ASP A 219 -21.07 -14.44 -11.14
N LYS A 220 -21.84 -14.01 -10.13
CA LYS A 220 -21.96 -12.60 -9.75
C LYS A 220 -20.66 -12.05 -9.19
N VAL A 221 -19.98 -12.80 -8.32
CA VAL A 221 -18.68 -12.42 -7.74
C VAL A 221 -17.64 -12.30 -8.85
N GLU A 222 -17.48 -13.30 -9.70
CA GLU A 222 -16.52 -13.27 -10.81
C GLU A 222 -16.73 -12.06 -11.74
N ALA A 223 -17.99 -11.70 -12.02
CA ALA A 223 -18.33 -10.55 -12.85
C ALA A 223 -17.91 -9.20 -12.24
N ILE A 224 -17.96 -9.05 -10.92
CA ILE A 224 -17.73 -7.75 -10.24
C ILE A 224 -16.38 -7.66 -9.52
N GLN A 225 -15.71 -8.80 -9.31
CA GLN A 225 -14.49 -8.89 -8.50
C GLN A 225 -13.34 -8.10 -9.11
N SER A 226 -13.20 -8.07 -10.44
CA SER A 226 -12.12 -7.33 -11.13
C SER A 226 -12.15 -5.80 -10.92
N GLN A 227 -13.29 -5.24 -10.48
CA GLN A 227 -13.50 -3.80 -10.35
C GLN A 227 -13.47 -3.30 -8.89
N ASN A 228 -13.46 -4.21 -7.91
CA ASN A 228 -13.69 -3.89 -6.50
C ASN A 228 -12.57 -4.48 -5.61
N LYS A 229 -12.33 -3.85 -4.45
CA LYS A 229 -11.34 -4.33 -3.46
C LYS A 229 -11.80 -5.57 -2.70
N GLY A 230 -13.10 -5.84 -2.72
CA GLY A 230 -13.73 -6.99 -2.08
C GLY A 230 -15.22 -7.05 -2.40
N VAL A 231 -15.86 -8.13 -1.95
CA VAL A 231 -17.32 -8.31 -2.08
C VAL A 231 -17.91 -8.53 -0.70
N LEU A 232 -18.91 -7.72 -0.35
CA LEU A 232 -19.74 -7.90 0.83
C LEU A 232 -20.95 -8.73 0.42
N ILE A 233 -21.13 -9.88 1.06
CA ILE A 233 -22.27 -10.76 0.81
C ILE A 233 -23.21 -10.69 2.02
N ASP A 234 -24.44 -10.22 1.81
CA ASP A 234 -25.50 -10.31 2.81
C ASP A 234 -26.53 -11.39 2.48
N GLY A 235 -27.21 -11.87 3.52
CA GLY A 235 -28.28 -12.85 3.37
C GLY A 235 -27.78 -14.26 3.08
N PHE A 236 -26.50 -14.52 3.34
CA PHE A 236 -25.81 -15.81 3.21
C PHE A 236 -24.70 -15.94 4.27
N PRO A 237 -24.44 -17.15 4.80
CA PRO A 237 -25.26 -18.36 4.67
C PRO A 237 -26.55 -18.25 5.51
N ARG A 238 -27.62 -18.94 5.08
CA ARG A 238 -28.89 -19.08 5.82
C ARG A 238 -29.08 -20.45 6.47
N SER A 239 -28.21 -21.41 6.15
CA SER A 239 -28.16 -22.73 6.77
C SER A 239 -26.71 -23.18 6.94
N ILE A 240 -26.50 -24.18 7.78
CA ILE A 240 -25.19 -24.81 7.97
C ILE A 240 -24.72 -25.42 6.65
N ASP A 241 -25.60 -26.05 5.88
CA ASP A 241 -25.25 -26.65 4.59
C ASP A 241 -24.71 -25.61 3.59
N GLN A 242 -25.25 -24.39 3.60
CA GLN A 242 -24.71 -23.29 2.79
C GLN A 242 -23.33 -22.85 3.26
N ALA A 243 -23.10 -22.80 4.58
CA ALA A 243 -21.79 -22.47 5.14
C ALA A 243 -20.75 -23.53 4.76
N VAL A 244 -21.09 -24.81 4.89
CA VAL A 244 -20.22 -25.94 4.52
C VAL A 244 -19.95 -25.94 3.02
N ALA A 245 -20.96 -25.72 2.17
CA ALA A 245 -20.78 -25.61 0.73
C ALA A 245 -19.83 -24.46 0.36
N PHE A 246 -19.92 -23.33 1.06
CA PHE A 246 -19.01 -22.20 0.87
C PHE A 246 -17.57 -22.54 1.26
N GLU A 247 -17.35 -23.19 2.40
CA GLU A 247 -16.00 -23.57 2.85
C GLU A 247 -15.33 -24.62 1.93
N GLN A 248 -16.12 -25.55 1.39
CA GLN A 248 -15.61 -26.58 0.47
C GLN A 248 -15.28 -26.02 -0.92
N GLU A 249 -15.90 -24.90 -1.31
CA GLU A 249 -15.66 -24.24 -2.59
C GLU A 249 -14.31 -23.49 -2.57
N LYS A 250 -13.29 -24.13 -3.11
CA LYS A 250 -11.91 -23.61 -3.10
C LYS A 250 -11.73 -22.29 -3.85
N ASP A 251 -12.61 -21.99 -4.80
CA ASP A 251 -12.54 -20.75 -5.60
C ASP A 251 -13.10 -19.54 -4.85
N LEU A 252 -13.99 -19.73 -3.88
CA LEU A 252 -14.54 -18.66 -3.04
C LEU A 252 -13.89 -18.63 -1.64
N ALA A 253 -13.52 -19.78 -1.09
CA ALA A 253 -12.97 -19.93 0.28
C ALA A 253 -11.48 -19.59 0.41
N ARG A 254 -10.68 -19.63 -0.67
CA ARG A 254 -9.25 -19.24 -0.65
C ARG A 254 -9.03 -17.75 -0.37
N HIS A 255 -10.10 -16.97 -0.20
CA HIS A 255 -10.08 -15.51 -0.11
C HIS A 255 -10.12 -14.94 1.31
N ASN A 256 -10.11 -15.77 2.36
CA ASN A 256 -10.01 -15.31 3.75
C ASN A 256 -8.98 -16.11 4.56
N GLY A 257 -7.73 -15.64 4.57
CA GLY A 257 -6.80 -15.95 5.65
C GLY A 257 -7.07 -15.07 6.86
N THR A 258 -8.22 -15.25 7.53
CA THR A 258 -8.49 -14.99 8.96
C THR A 258 -9.99 -15.15 9.22
N THR A 259 -10.41 -16.33 9.68
CA THR A 259 -11.70 -16.51 10.33
C THR A 259 -11.56 -15.98 11.75
N THR A 260 -11.92 -14.72 11.99
CA THR A 260 -12.01 -14.20 13.36
C THR A 260 -13.37 -14.60 13.90
N THR A 261 -13.42 -15.70 14.64
CA THR A 261 -14.60 -16.10 15.41
C THR A 261 -14.82 -15.09 16.54
N TRP A 262 -15.82 -14.23 16.41
CA TRP A 262 -16.39 -13.53 17.55
C TRP A 262 -17.15 -14.55 18.39
N THR A 263 -16.62 -14.86 19.57
CA THR A 263 -17.39 -15.51 20.63
C THR A 263 -17.99 -14.40 21.50
N PRO A 264 -19.28 -14.50 21.89
CA PRO A 264 -19.95 -13.50 22.72
C PRO A 264 -19.34 -13.38 24.13
#